data_AF-A0A6A2XX89-F1
#
_entry.id   AF-A0A6A2XX89-F1
#
_cell.length_a   1.000
_cell.length_b   1.000
_cell.length_c   1.000
_cell.angle_alpha   90.00
_cell.angle_beta   90.00
_cell.angle_gamma   90.00
#
_symmetry.space_group_name_H-M   'P 1'
#
loop_
_entity.id
_entity.type
_entity.pdbx_description
1 polymer ?
#
loop_
_entity_poly.entity_id
_entity_poly.type
_entity_poly.pdbx_seq_one_letter_code
_entity_poly.pdbx_strand_id
1 'polypeptide(L)'
;MAEAFAILQGLQFARDLGFPRIILESDSKKIVQKLSESTINLSDISPFLRDVKVTAGALVSCSFVFISRNDNRAAHAMALEGSWLVFDQFWAEDVPEEAVKAADDEYRFIDPP
;
A
#
# COMPACT_ATOMS: atom_id res chain seq x y z
N MET A 1 0.67 9.04 9.09
CA MET A 1 2.13 8.81 8.99
C MET A 1 2.41 7.33 8.75
N ALA A 2 1.85 6.44 9.57
CA ALA A 2 1.92 4.99 9.38
C ALA A 2 1.49 4.53 7.96
N GLU A 3 0.35 4.99 7.45
CA GLU A 3 -0.11 4.64 6.09
C GLU A 3 0.88 5.05 4.99
N ALA A 4 1.42 6.27 5.04
CA ALA A 4 2.38 6.74 4.04
C ALA A 4 3.68 5.94 4.08
N PHE A 5 4.10 5.50 5.27
CA PHE A 5 5.25 4.61 5.43
C PHE A 5 4.95 3.20 4.92
N ALA A 6 3.78 2.63 5.24
CA ALA A 6 3.34 1.33 4.74
C ALA A 6 3.27 1.30 3.21
N ILE A 7 2.75 2.37 2.60
CA ILE A 7 2.73 2.57 1.14
C ILE A 7 4.15 2.61 0.57
N LEU A 8 5.07 3.35 1.21
CA LEU A 8 6.46 3.38 0.76
C LEU A 8 7.11 2.00 0.81
N GLN A 9 6.93 1.26 1.91
CA GLN A 9 7.44 -0.10 2.07
C GLN A 9 6.85 -1.04 1.02
N GLY A 10 5.52 -1.00 0.80
CA GLY A 10 4.86 -1.82 -0.21
C GLY A 10 5.34 -1.55 -1.63
N LEU A 11 5.55 -0.28 -2.00
CA LEU A 11 6.10 0.08 -3.31
C LEU A 11 7.55 -0.37 -3.49
N GLN A 12 8.39 -0.21 -2.46
CA GLN A 12 9.77 -0.69 -2.49
C GLN A 12 9.82 -2.21 -2.64
N PHE A 13 9.02 -2.92 -1.84
CA PHE A 13 8.90 -4.37 -1.91
C PHE A 13 8.46 -4.85 -3.30
N ALA A 14 7.39 -4.26 -3.85
CA ALA A 14 6.91 -4.64 -5.18
C ALA A 14 7.93 -4.34 -6.29
N ARG A 15 8.66 -3.22 -6.18
CA ARG A 15 9.76 -2.89 -7.09
C ARG A 15 10.89 -3.92 -6.99
N ASP A 16 11.27 -4.30 -5.79
CA ASP A 16 12.35 -5.25 -5.53
C ASP A 16 11.99 -6.67 -6.01
N LEU A 17 10.69 -7.01 -6.02
CA LEU A 17 10.14 -8.21 -6.67
C LEU A 17 10.02 -8.10 -8.20
N GLY A 18 10.33 -6.94 -8.77
CA GLY A 18 10.33 -6.73 -10.22
C GLY A 18 8.96 -6.46 -10.83
N PHE A 19 7.96 -6.07 -10.04
CA PHE A 19 6.65 -5.67 -10.57
C PHE A 19 6.74 -4.29 -11.25
N PRO A 20 6.56 -4.20 -12.58
CA PRO A 20 6.76 -2.93 -13.30
C PRO A 20 5.54 -2.02 -13.24
N ARG A 21 4.35 -2.58 -12.98
CA ARG A 21 3.06 -1.88 -13.00
C ARG A 21 2.33 -2.16 -11.69
N ILE A 22 1.93 -1.10 -10.99
CA ILE A 22 1.30 -1.19 -9.67
C ILE A 22 0.01 -0.39 -9.64
N ILE A 23 -1.02 -0.97 -9.03
CA ILE A 23 -2.21 -0.25 -8.54
C ILE A 23 -2.07 -0.23 -7.04
N LEU A 24 -1.95 0.96 -6.46
CA LEU A 24 -1.86 1.12 -5.02
C LEU A 24 -3.22 1.50 -4.45
N GLU A 25 -3.75 0.65 -3.59
CA GLU A 25 -5.03 0.85 -2.94
C GLU A 25 -4.84 1.31 -1.49
N SER A 26 -5.63 2.29 -1.06
CA SER A 26 -5.59 2.81 0.30
C SER A 26 -6.97 3.30 0.75
N ASP A 27 -7.30 3.06 2.02
CA ASP A 27 -8.49 3.58 2.68
C ASP A 27 -8.35 5.02 3.19
N SER A 28 -7.27 5.70 2.80
CA SER A 28 -6.98 7.08 3.18
C SER A 28 -7.18 8.04 2.02
N LYS A 29 -8.40 8.59 1.89
CA LYS A 29 -8.74 9.59 0.85
C LYS A 29 -7.71 10.73 0.78
N LYS A 30 -7.27 11.20 1.94
CA LYS A 30 -6.31 12.30 2.05
C LYS A 30 -4.94 11.95 1.45
N ILE A 31 -4.47 10.72 1.65
CA ILE A 31 -3.20 10.26 1.06
C ILE A 31 -3.37 10.05 -0.44
N VAL A 32 -4.41 9.34 -0.86
CA VAL A 32 -4.68 9.10 -2.29
C VAL A 32 -4.76 10.42 -3.05
N GLN A 33 -5.51 11.40 -2.53
CA GLN A 33 -5.62 12.71 -3.16
C GLN A 33 -4.25 13.40 -3.28
N LYS A 34 -3.46 13.44 -2.20
CA LYS A 34 -2.11 14.04 -2.23
C LYS A 34 -1.15 13.34 -3.18
N LEU A 35 -1.26 12.02 -3.32
CA LEU A 35 -0.41 11.23 -4.22
C LEU A 35 -0.81 11.43 -5.69
N SER A 36 -2.12 11.58 -5.96
CA SER A 36 -2.66 11.84 -7.30
C SER A 36 -2.46 13.28 -7.80
N GLU A 37 -2.12 14.22 -6.92
CA GLU A 37 -1.77 15.58 -7.32
C GLU A 37 -0.49 15.61 -8.18
N SER A 38 -0.56 16.25 -9.35
CA SER A 38 0.58 16.39 -10.27
C SER A 38 1.72 17.24 -9.72
N THR A 39 1.41 18.14 -8.79
CA THR A 39 2.38 19.06 -8.19
C THR A 39 2.87 18.52 -6.85
N ILE A 40 4.19 18.47 -6.68
CA ILE A 40 4.80 18.18 -5.39
C ILE A 40 4.82 19.49 -4.60
N ASN A 41 3.78 19.75 -3.81
CA ASN A 41 3.80 20.85 -2.85
C ASN A 41 4.67 20.48 -1.65
N LEU A 42 5.94 20.88 -1.72
CA LEU A 42 7.01 20.54 -0.76
C LEU A 42 6.76 21.08 0.66
N SER A 43 5.85 22.04 0.83
CA SER A 43 5.50 22.63 2.13
C SER A 43 4.49 21.81 2.93
N ASP A 44 3.68 20.95 2.28
CA ASP A 44 2.52 20.26 2.89
C ASP A 44 2.59 18.73 2.87
N ILE A 45 3.69 18.18 2.33
CA ILE A 45 3.91 16.75 2.16
C ILE A 45 4.90 16.26 3.21
N SER A 46 4.50 15.26 4.01
CA SER A 46 5.43 14.58 4.92
C SER A 46 6.54 13.91 4.10
N PRO A 47 7.79 13.80 4.60
CA PRO A 47 8.93 13.21 3.89
C PRO A 47 8.60 11.87 3.19
N PHE A 48 7.85 10.99 3.86
CA PHE A 48 7.41 9.72 3.30
C PHE A 48 6.59 9.85 2.02
N LEU A 49 5.67 10.81 1.93
CA LEU A 49 4.84 11.00 0.72
C LEU A 49 5.67 11.50 -0.47
N ARG A 50 6.77 12.22 -0.21
CA ARG A 50 7.75 12.57 -1.25
C ARG A 50 8.45 11.32 -1.77
N ASP A 51 8.94 10.48 -0.87
CA ASP A 51 9.65 9.24 -1.23
C ASP A 51 8.74 8.26 -1.96
N VAL A 52 7.45 8.23 -1.60
CA VAL A 52 6.40 7.48 -2.31
C VAL A 52 6.28 7.96 -3.76
N LYS A 53 6.15 9.28 -3.99
CA LYS A 53 6.06 9.83 -5.36
C LYS A 53 7.31 9.52 -6.19
N VAL A 54 8.50 9.63 -5.59
CA VAL A 54 9.77 9.29 -6.26
C VAL A 54 9.81 7.81 -6.63
N THR A 55 9.48 6.92 -5.69
CA THR A 55 9.48 5.48 -5.92
C THR A 55 8.44 5.08 -6.98
N ALA A 56 7.24 5.64 -6.90
CA ALA A 56 6.17 5.41 -7.87
C ALA A 56 6.55 5.90 -9.29
N GLY A 57 7.24 7.04 -9.39
CA GLY A 57 7.70 7.59 -10.66
C GLY A 57 8.82 6.78 -11.35
N ALA A 58 9.48 5.87 -10.62
CA ALA A 58 10.47 4.96 -11.18
C ALA A 58 9.86 3.68 -11.79
N LEU A 59 8.57 3.44 -11.57
CA LEU A 59 7.84 2.29 -12.12
C LEU A 59 7.34 2.59 -13.54
N VAL A 60 7.05 1.55 -14.32
CA VAL A 60 6.46 1.71 -15.66
C VAL A 60 5.07 2.34 -15.58
N SER A 61 4.29 1.95 -14.56
CA SER A 61 3.04 2.65 -14.24
C SER A 61 2.69 2.45 -12.77
N CYS A 62 2.25 3.52 -12.10
CA CYS A 62 1.69 3.45 -10.76
C CYS A 62 0.43 4.30 -10.71
N SER A 63 -0.70 3.74 -10.28
CA SER A 63 -1.93 4.47 -9.99
C SER A 63 -2.27 4.39 -8.51
N PHE A 64 -2.98 5.40 -8.01
CA PHE A 64 -3.44 5.46 -6.62
C PHE A 64 -4.96 5.44 -6.59
N VAL A 65 -5.53 4.47 -5.89
CA VAL A 65 -6.97 4.25 -5.82
C VAL A 65 -7.41 4.30 -4.36
N PHE A 66 -8.49 5.04 -4.10
CA PHE A 66 -9.14 5.00 -2.82
C PHE A 66 -10.11 3.83 -2.77
N ILE A 67 -9.97 2.98 -1.77
CA ILE A 67 -10.90 1.88 -1.47
C ILE A 67 -11.55 2.10 -0.10
N SER A 68 -12.70 1.49 0.18
CA SER A 68 -13.28 1.62 1.50
C SER A 68 -12.47 0.81 2.52
N ARG A 69 -12.56 1.16 3.81
CA ARG A 69 -11.90 0.39 4.87
C ARG A 69 -12.42 -1.06 4.95
N ASN A 70 -13.64 -1.31 4.49
CA ASN A 70 -14.20 -2.66 4.43
C ASN A 70 -13.63 -3.48 3.27
N ASP A 71 -13.12 -2.83 2.24
CA ASP A 71 -12.43 -3.49 1.14
C ASP A 71 -10.95 -3.68 1.52
N ASN A 72 -10.35 -2.73 2.23
CA ASN A 72 -8.95 -2.79 2.69
C ASN A 72 -8.70 -3.73 3.91
N ARG A 73 -9.41 -4.85 4.01
CA ARG A 73 -9.37 -5.74 5.19
C ARG A 73 -8.02 -6.44 5.34
N ALA A 74 -7.40 -6.85 4.23
CA ALA A 74 -6.11 -7.53 4.26
C ALA A 74 -5.00 -6.63 4.83
N ALA A 75 -4.89 -5.39 4.35
CA ALA A 75 -3.91 -4.44 4.89
C ALA A 75 -4.21 -4.08 6.36
N HIS A 76 -5.49 -3.99 6.74
CA HIS A 76 -5.87 -3.75 8.12
C HIS A 76 -5.45 -4.90 9.05
N ALA A 77 -5.69 -6.15 8.64
CA ALA A 77 -5.27 -7.33 9.39
C ALA A 77 -3.74 -7.36 9.56
N MET A 78 -2.98 -7.11 8.49
CA MET A 78 -1.52 -7.02 8.56
C MET A 78 -1.03 -5.93 9.52
N ALA A 79 -1.66 -4.75 9.50
CA ALA A 79 -1.29 -3.67 10.40
C ALA A 79 -1.57 -4.01 11.88
N LEU A 80 -2.66 -4.73 12.14
CA LEU A 80 -3.01 -5.24 13.47
C LEU A 80 -2.01 -6.29 13.96
N GLU A 81 -1.66 -7.27 13.13
CA GLU A 81 -0.66 -8.28 13.46
C GLU A 81 0.70 -7.64 13.78
N GLY A 82 1.14 -6.70 12.94
CA GLY A 82 2.38 -5.96 13.14
C GLY A 82 2.41 -5.06 14.38
N SER A 83 1.25 -4.62 14.90
CA SER A 83 1.18 -3.68 16.02
C SER A 83 1.70 -4.24 17.35
N TRP A 84 1.80 -5.56 17.46
CA TRP A 84 2.29 -6.27 18.64
C TRP A 84 3.73 -6.77 18.50
N LEU A 85 4.33 -6.64 17.30
CA LEU A 85 5.68 -7.09 17.03
C LEU A 85 6.71 -6.03 17.44
N VAL A 86 7.83 -6.49 18.01
CA VAL A 86 8.93 -5.62 18.48
C VAL A 86 10.05 -5.50 17.43
N PHE A 87 9.91 -6.22 16.31
CA PHE A 87 10.91 -6.31 15.24
C PHE A 87 10.22 -6.41 13.87
N ASP A 88 10.88 -5.89 12.83
CA ASP A 88 10.39 -5.92 11.46
C ASP A 88 10.34 -7.38 10.93
N GLN A 89 9.23 -7.74 10.28
CA GLN A 89 9.06 -9.02 9.59
C GLN A 89 8.62 -8.78 8.14
N PHE A 90 9.18 -9.56 7.23
CA PHE A 90 8.84 -9.57 5.81
C PHE A 90 8.29 -10.94 5.45
N TRP A 91 7.18 -10.95 4.72
CA TRP A 91 6.44 -12.16 4.35
C TRP A 91 6.32 -12.19 2.82
N ALA A 92 6.81 -13.26 2.21
CA ALA A 92 6.75 -13.44 0.75
C ALA A 92 6.08 -14.77 0.35
N GLU A 93 6.24 -15.82 1.15
CA GLU A 93 5.67 -17.16 0.91
C GLU A 93 4.80 -17.63 2.09
N ASP A 94 5.30 -17.50 3.32
CA ASP A 94 4.49 -17.66 4.53
C ASP A 94 3.88 -16.30 4.86
N VAL A 95 2.57 -16.19 5.06
CA VAL A 95 1.87 -14.95 5.44
C VAL A 95 0.98 -15.29 6.65
N PRO A 96 0.79 -14.38 7.62
CA PRO A 96 -0.11 -14.65 8.75
C PRO A 96 -1.49 -15.10 8.26
N GLU A 97 -2.04 -16.17 8.83
CA GLU A 97 -3.30 -16.77 8.36
C GLU A 97 -4.45 -15.75 8.27
N GLU A 98 -4.49 -14.77 9.17
CA GLU A 98 -5.52 -13.74 9.19
C GLU A 98 -5.42 -12.79 7.98
N ALA A 99 -4.21 -12.50 7.50
CA ALA A 99 -4.01 -11.72 6.29
C ALA A 99 -4.38 -12.52 5.03
N VAL A 100 -4.09 -13.84 5.01
CA VAL A 100 -4.50 -14.73 3.91
C VAL A 100 -6.03 -14.84 3.83
N LYS A 101 -6.71 -15.10 4.96
CA LYS A 101 -8.18 -15.16 5.02
C LYS A 101 -8.82 -13.86 4.55
N ALA A 102 -8.27 -12.72 4.96
CA ALA A 102 -8.77 -11.42 4.57
C ALA A 102 -8.58 -11.15 3.06
N ALA A 103 -7.44 -11.55 2.49
CA ALA A 103 -7.18 -11.42 1.05
C ALA A 103 -8.04 -12.36 0.20
N ASP A 104 -8.27 -13.60 0.64
CA ASP A 104 -9.14 -14.56 -0.05
C ASP A 104 -10.61 -14.09 -0.07
N ASP A 105 -11.07 -13.48 1.02
CA ASP A 105 -12.39 -12.87 1.08
C ASP A 105 -12.53 -11.68 0.12
N GLU A 106 -11.45 -10.92 -0.11
CA GLU A 106 -11.41 -9.79 -1.04
C GLU A 106 -11.42 -10.25 -2.52
N TYR A 107 -10.64 -11.30 -2.83
CA TYR A 107 -10.61 -11.92 -4.16
C TYR A 107 -11.95 -12.51 -4.61
N ARG A 108 -12.81 -12.95 -3.68
CA ARG A 108 -14.15 -13.46 -3.99
C ARG A 108 -15.10 -12.41 -4.60
N PHE A 109 -14.75 -11.12 -4.51
CA PHE A 109 -15.56 -10.03 -5.05
C PHE A 109 -14.97 -9.39 -6.32
N ILE A 110 -13.79 -9.83 -6.77
CA ILE A 110 -13.20 -9.39 -8.02
C ILE A 110 -13.54 -10.46 -9.07
N ASP A 111 -14.64 -10.25 -9.81
CA ASP A 111 -14.89 -11.02 -11.02
C ASP A 111 -13.70 -10.82 -11.97
N PRO A 112 -13.13 -11.90 -12.54
CA PRO A 112 -12.06 -11.76 -13.51
C PRO A 112 -12.59 -11.05 -14.78
N PRO A 113 -11.74 -10.29 -15.48
CA PRO A 113 -12.11 -9.64 -16.74
C PRO A 113 -12.44 -10.63 -17.87
#